data_AF-A0A0Q4FIM9-F1
#
_entry.id   AF-A0A0Q4FIM9-F1
#
_cell.length_a   1.000
_cell.length_b   1.000
_cell.length_c   1.000
_cell.angle_alpha   90.00
_cell.angle_beta   90.00
_cell.angle_gamma   90.00
#
_symmetry.space_group_name_H-M   'P 1'
#
loop_
_entity.id
_entity.type
_entity.pdbx_description
1 polymer ?
#
loop_
_entity_poly.entity_id
_entity_poly.type
_entity_poly.pdbx_seq_one_letter_code
_entity_poly.pdbx_strand_id
1 'polypeptide(L)' 'MAVLVRLDEVLQARRMTLTELAQAVDITLANLSILKTGKARAIRFTTLDAICRVLECQPGDILVHADTGEESDTDD' A
#
# COMPACT_ATOMS: atom_id res chain seq x y z
N MET A 1 -0.02 -15.04 6.42
CA MET A 1 -0.44 -14.56 5.08
C MET A 1 0.83 -14.19 4.36
N ALA A 2 0.97 -14.61 3.10
CA ALA A 2 2.16 -14.35 2.31
C ALA A 2 2.09 -13.03 1.52
N VAL A 3 0.99 -12.26 1.61
CA VAL A 3 0.87 -10.93 1.00
C VAL A 3 1.02 -9.86 2.08
N LEU A 4 1.99 -8.96 1.90
CA LEU A 4 2.28 -7.82 2.76
C LEU A 4 1.80 -6.53 2.09
N VAL A 5 1.48 -5.51 2.90
CA VAL A 5 1.01 -4.21 2.43
C VAL A 5 2.06 -3.14 2.76
N ARG A 6 2.69 -2.55 1.74
CA ARG A 6 3.74 -1.51 1.84
C ARG A 6 3.21 -0.09 1.62
N LEU A 7 1.95 0.14 1.99
CA LEU A 7 1.29 1.44 1.80
C LEU A 7 2.04 2.60 2.49
N ASP A 8 2.68 2.34 3.64
CA ASP A 8 3.43 3.37 4.36
C ASP A 8 4.64 3.90 3.58
N GLU A 9 5.33 3.01 2.86
CA GLU A 9 6.51 3.37 2.07
C GLU A 9 6.11 4.20 0.86
N VAL A 10 4.99 3.85 0.20
CA VAL A 10 4.45 4.64 -0.91
C VAL A 10 4.00 6.02 -0.44
N LEU A 11 3.33 6.10 0.71
CA LEU A 11 2.93 7.38 1.33
C LEU A 11 4.15 8.27 1.64
N GLN A 12 5.19 7.69 2.21
CA GLN A 12 6.44 8.39 2.50
C GLN A 12 7.11 8.91 1.22
N ALA A 13 7.19 8.07 0.19
CA ALA A 13 7.76 8.43 -1.11
C ALA A 13 6.98 9.57 -1.79
N ARG A 14 5.67 9.67 -1.55
CA ARG A 14 4.80 10.74 -2.07
C ARG A 14 4.62 11.93 -1.13
N ARG A 15 5.23 11.89 0.06
CA ARG A 15 5.08 12.92 1.12
C ARG A 15 3.61 13.21 1.45
N MET A 16 2.77 12.17 1.41
CA MET A 16 1.34 12.26 1.70
C MET A 16 1.03 11.54 3.02
N THR A 17 0.14 12.11 3.81
CA THR A 17 -0.35 11.50 5.06
C THR A 17 -1.51 10.53 4.79
N LEU A 18 -1.73 9.59 5.71
CA LEU A 18 -2.87 8.66 5.62
C LEU A 18 -4.22 9.41 5.65
N THR A 19 -4.30 10.55 6.35
CA THR A 19 -5.50 11.39 6.43
C THR A 19 -5.80 12.08 5.10
N GLU A 20 -4.78 12.60 4.41
CA GLU A 20 -4.94 13.19 3.08
C GLU A 20 -5.37 12.14 2.07
N LEU A 21 -4.77 10.95 2.11
CA LEU A 21 -5.20 9.84 1.26
C LEU A 21 -6.66 9.48 1.50
N ALA A 22 -7.09 9.37 2.77
CA ALA A 22 -8.47 9.06 3.16
C ALA A 22 -9.49 10.02 2.54
N GLN A 23 -9.17 11.32 2.56
CA GLN A 23 -10.00 12.36 1.96
C GLN A 23 -10.01 12.27 0.44
N ALA A 24 -8.87 11.97 -0.18
CA ALA A 24 -8.74 11.91 -1.65
C ALA A 24 -9.46 10.70 -2.28
N VAL A 25 -9.48 9.56 -1.60
CA VAL A 25 -10.10 8.31 -2.11
C VAL A 25 -11.52 8.05 -1.59
N ASP A 26 -12.06 8.96 -0.78
CA ASP A 26 -13.37 8.83 -0.11
C ASP A 26 -13.52 7.52 0.70
N ILE A 27 -12.51 7.22 1.53
CA ILE A 27 -12.49 6.05 2.42
C ILE A 27 -12.18 6.50 3.84
N THR A 28 -12.81 5.84 4.81
CA THR A 28 -12.56 6.14 6.21
C THR A 28 -11.09 5.90 6.59
N LEU A 29 -10.55 6.78 7.44
CA LEU A 29 -9.21 6.63 7.99
C LEU A 29 -9.01 5.28 8.68
N ALA A 30 -10.06 4.74 9.32
CA ALA A 30 -10.05 3.43 9.95
C ALA A 30 -9.77 2.29 8.95
N ASN A 31 -10.44 2.30 7.79
CA ASN A 31 -10.23 1.28 6.76
C ASN A 31 -8.81 1.36 6.17
N LEU A 32 -8.30 2.57 5.90
CA LEU A 32 -6.93 2.76 5.44
C LEU A 32 -5.88 2.39 6.49
N SER A 33 -6.17 2.61 7.79
CA SER A 33 -5.29 2.21 8.89
C SER A 33 -5.18 0.68 8.99
N ILE A 34 -6.29 -0.04 8.82
CA ILE A 34 -6.30 -1.52 8.76
C ILE A 34 -5.47 -2.02 7.58
N LEU A 35 -5.55 -1.33 6.44
CA LEU A 35 -4.74 -1.65 5.25
C LEU A 35 -3.25 -1.39 5.50
N LYS A 36 -2.88 -0.18 5.98
CA LYS A 36 -1.50 0.22 6.30
C LYS A 36 -0.84 -0.72 7.31
N THR A 37 -1.58 -1.19 8.32
CA THR A 37 -1.04 -2.05 9.38
C THR A 37 -0.98 -3.54 8.99
N GLY A 38 -1.32 -3.91 7.75
CA GLY A 38 -1.32 -5.28 7.27
C GLY A 38 -2.39 -6.18 7.91
N LYS A 39 -3.36 -5.59 8.62
CA LYS A 39 -4.46 -6.31 9.28
C LYS A 39 -5.64 -6.58 8.34
N ALA A 40 -5.64 -5.96 7.16
CA ALA A 40 -6.64 -6.19 6.13
C ALA A 40 -6.64 -7.66 5.68
N ARG A 41 -7.85 -8.21 5.46
CA ARG A 41 -8.04 -9.56 4.88
C ARG A 41 -8.33 -9.52 3.39
N ALA A 42 -8.85 -8.41 2.90
CA ALA A 42 -9.21 -8.19 1.52
C ALA A 42 -9.19 -6.69 1.21
N ILE A 43 -9.00 -6.37 -0.06
CA ILE A 43 -9.16 -5.03 -0.63
C ILE A 43 -9.93 -5.16 -1.94
N ARG A 44 -10.87 -4.25 -2.20
CA ARG A 44 -11.56 -4.21 -3.50
C ARG A 44 -10.62 -3.60 -4.55
N PHE A 45 -10.63 -4.12 -5.77
CA PHE A 45 -9.81 -3.53 -6.84
C PHE A 45 -10.14 -2.08 -7.15
N THR A 46 -11.39 -1.66 -6.98
CA THR A 46 -11.78 -0.24 -7.12
C THR A 46 -11.11 0.65 -6.07
N THR A 47 -10.99 0.17 -4.83
CA THR A 47 -10.24 0.86 -3.77
C THR A 47 -8.75 0.89 -4.09
N LEU A 48 -8.19 -0.22 -4.54
CA LEU A 48 -6.77 -0.29 -4.92
C LEU A 48 -6.46 0.65 -6.10
N ASP A 49 -7.31 0.68 -7.14
CA ASP A 49 -7.20 1.60 -8.27
C ASP A 49 -7.25 3.07 -7.82
N ALA A 50 -8.21 3.44 -6.95
CA ALA A 50 -8.30 4.80 -6.42
C ALA A 50 -7.03 5.22 -5.66
N ILE A 51 -6.48 4.34 -4.82
CA ILE A 51 -5.22 4.59 -4.10
C ILE A 51 -4.07 4.74 -5.10
N CYS A 52 -3.93 3.83 -6.07
CA CYS A 52 -2.87 3.88 -7.07
C CYS A 52 -2.93 5.15 -7.91
N ARG A 53 -4.12 5.65 -8.26
CA ARG A 53 -4.28 6.92 -9.00
C ARG A 53 -3.86 8.12 -8.17
N VAL A 54 -4.29 8.19 -6.91
CA VAL A 54 -3.94 9.32 -6.01
C VAL A 54 -2.46 9.33 -5.68
N LEU A 55 -1.87 8.16 -5.46
CA LEU A 55 -0.46 8.02 -5.12
C LEU A 55 0.45 7.88 -6.34
N GLU A 56 -0.09 7.91 -7.55
CA GLU A 56 0.65 7.72 -8.81
C GLU A 56 1.60 6.50 -8.73
N CYS A 57 1.08 5.35 -8.31
CA CYS A 57 1.84 4.13 -8.10
C CYS A 57 1.17 2.92 -8.76
N GLN A 58 1.87 1.80 -8.82
CA GLN A 58 1.34 0.52 -9.28
C GLN A 58 0.84 -0.33 -8.10
N PRO A 59 -0.09 -1.28 -8.34
CA PRO A 59 -0.52 -2.23 -7.32
C PRO A 59 0.62 -3.00 -6.65
N GLY A 60 1.67 -3.34 -7.41
CA GLY A 60 2.86 -4.05 -6.91
C GLY A 60 3.73 -3.22 -5.96
N ASP A 61 3.59 -1.89 -5.96
CA ASP A 61 4.26 -1.02 -4.99
C ASP A 61 3.59 -1.12 -3.61
N ILE A 62 2.30 -1.48 -3.56
CA ILE A 62 1.50 -1.59 -2.34
C ILE A 62 1.39 -3.04 -1.87
N LEU A 63 1.14 -3.98 -2.77
CA LEU A 63 0.91 -5.39 -2.45
C LEU A 63 2.10 -6.22 -2.91
N VAL A 64 2.84 -6.79 -1.96
CA VAL A 64 4.00 -7.63 -2.25
C VAL A 64 3.83 -9.02 -1.66
N HIS A 65 4.38 -10.02 -2.32
CA HIS A 65 4.48 -11.36 -1.76
C HIS A 65 5.76 -11.46 -0.90
N ALA A 66 5.65 -12.01 0.31
CA ALA A 66 6.75 -12.14 1.26
C ALA A 66 7.91 -12.97 0.69
N ASP A 67 7.62 -13.96 -0.17
CA ASP A 67 8.66 -14.80 -0.80
C ASP A 67 9.31 -14.13 -2.03
N THR A 68 8.91 -12.91 -2.39
CA THR A 68 9.50 -12.15 -3.50
C THR A 68 10.50 -11.08 -3.00
N GLY A 69 10.79 -11.04 -1.70
CA GLY A 69 11.76 -10.13 -1.10
C GLY A 69 12.93 -10.85 -0.45
N GLU A 70 13.90 -11.29 -1.26
CA GLU A 70 15.37 -11.36 -1.01
C GLU A 70 16.04 -12.38 -1.95
N GLU A 71 16.38 -11.95 -3.17
CA GLU A 71 17.61 -12.33 -3.88
C GLU A 71 18.11 -11.07 -4.61
N SER A 72 18.59 -10.09 -3.85
CA SER A 72 19.46 -9.04 -4.38
C SER A 72 20.32 -8.45 -3.27
N ASP A 73 21.10 -9.30 -2.61
CA ASP A 73 22.40 -8.89 -2.07
C ASP A 73 23.46 -9.32 -3.08
N THR A 74 23.83 -8.33 -3.89
CA THR A 74 25.12 -8.03 -4.54
C THR A 74 26.29 -9.00 -4.30
N ASP A 75 27.00 -9.32 -5.40
CA ASP A 75 28.37 -9.83 -5.41
C ASP A 75 29.30 -9.07 -4.43
N ASP A 76 29.78 -9.74 -3.37
CA ASP A 76 31.18 -9.69 -2.88
C ASP A 76 31.50 -10.95 -2.02
#